data_AF-A0A534SLW9-F1
#
_entry.id   AF-A0A534SLW9-F1
#
_cell.length_a   1.000
_cell.length_b   1.000
_cell.length_c   1.000
_cell.angle_alpha   90.00
_cell.angle_beta   90.00
_cell.angle_gamma   90.00
#
_symmetry.space_group_name_H-M   'P 1'
#
loop_
_entity.id
_entity.type
_entity.pdbx_description
1 polymer ?
#
loop_
_entity_poly.entity_id
_entity_poly.type
_entity_poly.pdbx_seq_one_letter_code
_entity_poly.pdbx_strand_id
1 'polypeptide(L)'
;MLAASAVARASERALEASALCREADGADGAAKRAVLQRGLAAAEAAVRDDETDAAAHFAVFCNLGKLMRLDGVSVASFVSLGRLRREIDRTRSRRRSTRVAASARCPSTPLRATCRTRLPCPARSDTGCDR
;
A
#
# COMPACT_ATOMS: atom_id res chain seq x y z
N MET A 1 4.62 -0.94 18.84
CA MET A 1 3.44 -1.71 19.32
C MET A 1 2.11 -1.21 18.74
N LEU A 2 1.79 0.09 18.78
CA LEU A 2 0.53 0.64 18.25
C LEU A 2 0.24 0.28 16.78
N ALA A 3 1.24 0.31 15.89
CA ALA A 3 1.07 -0.06 14.48
C ALA A 3 0.70 -1.54 14.28
N ALA A 4 1.31 -2.46 15.04
CA ALA A 4 0.99 -3.89 14.95
C ALA A 4 -0.44 -4.20 15.44
N SER A 5 -0.93 -3.47 16.44
CA SER A 5 -2.33 -3.56 16.89
C SER A 5 -3.30 -2.99 15.84
N ALA A 6 -2.91 -1.94 15.11
CA ALA A 6 -3.72 -1.41 14.01
C ALA A 6 -3.85 -2.42 12.86
N VAL A 7 -2.76 -3.05 12.46
CA VAL A 7 -2.75 -4.11 11.43
C VAL A 7 -3.60 -5.31 11.84
N ALA A 8 -3.47 -5.80 13.08
CA ALA A 8 -4.29 -6.91 13.56
C ALA A 8 -5.80 -6.59 13.54
N ARG A 9 -6.18 -5.39 14.01
CA ARG A 9 -7.57 -4.91 13.95
C ARG A 9 -8.05 -4.71 12.51
N ALA A 10 -7.18 -4.29 11.60
CA ALA A 10 -7.51 -4.17 10.18
C ALA A 10 -7.87 -5.54 9.60
N SER A 11 -7.04 -6.56 9.84
CA SER A 11 -7.30 -7.93 9.38
C SER A 11 -8.55 -8.54 10.01
N GLU A 12 -8.83 -8.31 11.30
CA GLU A 12 -10.07 -8.76 11.93
C GLU A 12 -11.31 -8.14 11.26
N ARG A 13 -11.30 -6.82 11.04
CA ARG A 13 -12.40 -6.13 10.34
C ARG A 13 -12.54 -6.56 8.88
N ALA A 14 -11.44 -6.88 8.20
CA ALA A 14 -11.46 -7.41 6.85
C ALA A 14 -12.13 -8.79 6.78
N LEU A 15 -11.87 -9.65 7.77
CA LEU A 15 -12.52 -10.96 7.89
C LEU A 15 -14.01 -10.83 8.19
N GLU A 16 -14.39 -9.94 9.10
CA GLU A 16 -15.79 -9.60 9.39
C GLU A 16 -16.51 -9.10 8.14
N ALA A 17 -15.93 -8.13 7.44
CA ALA A 17 -16.49 -7.59 6.21
C ALA A 17 -16.65 -8.64 5.10
N SER A 18 -15.73 -9.61 5.03
CA SER A 18 -15.81 -10.75 4.12
C SER A 18 -16.91 -11.73 4.54
N ALA A 19 -17.13 -11.92 5.84
CA ALA A 19 -18.24 -12.73 6.36
C ALA A 19 -19.59 -12.10 6.02
N LEU A 20 -19.76 -10.79 6.23
CA LEU A 20 -20.95 -10.04 5.82
C LEU A 20 -21.20 -10.14 4.31
N CYS A 21 -20.14 -10.05 3.49
CA CYS A 21 -20.29 -10.25 2.06
C CYS A 21 -20.87 -11.63 1.73
N ARG A 22 -20.43 -12.70 2.40
CA ARG A 22 -20.96 -14.07 2.21
C ARG A 22 -22.38 -14.22 2.73
N GLU A 23 -22.71 -13.63 3.88
CA GLU A 23 -24.06 -13.62 4.45
C GLU A 23 -25.08 -13.02 3.46
N ALA A 24 -24.68 -11.97 2.74
CA ALA A 24 -25.54 -11.35 1.73
C ALA A 24 -25.96 -12.30 0.59
N ASP A 25 -25.30 -13.45 0.39
CA ASP A 25 -25.76 -14.44 -0.61
C ASP A 25 -27.08 -15.10 -0.21
N GLY A 26 -27.38 -15.19 1.09
CA GLY A 26 -28.64 -15.73 1.61
C GLY A 26 -29.75 -14.68 1.83
N ALA A 27 -29.48 -13.41 1.54
CA ALA A 27 -30.43 -12.31 1.72
C ALA A 27 -30.87 -11.71 0.39
N ASP A 28 -32.06 -11.08 0.38
CA ASP A 28 -32.63 -10.42 -0.79
C ASP A 28 -33.04 -8.96 -0.53
N GLY A 29 -33.20 -8.21 -1.62
CA GLY A 29 -33.73 -6.84 -1.62
C GLY A 29 -33.05 -5.90 -0.63
N ALA A 30 -33.84 -5.28 0.24
CA ALA A 30 -33.36 -4.31 1.22
C ALA A 30 -32.45 -4.94 2.29
N ALA A 31 -32.73 -6.18 2.72
CA ALA A 31 -31.90 -6.88 3.69
C ALA A 31 -30.50 -7.16 3.13
N LYS A 32 -30.43 -7.61 1.87
CA LYS A 32 -29.17 -7.79 1.14
C LYS A 32 -28.36 -6.50 1.08
N ARG A 33 -28.99 -5.39 0.68
CA ARG A 33 -28.35 -4.08 0.59
C ARG A 33 -27.80 -3.64 1.96
N ALA A 34 -28.57 -3.80 3.04
CA ALA A 34 -28.16 -3.42 4.38
C ALA A 34 -26.94 -4.22 4.88
N VAL A 35 -26.90 -5.53 4.64
CA VAL A 35 -25.74 -6.39 4.99
C VAL A 35 -24.50 -5.93 4.22
N LEU A 36 -24.63 -5.70 2.91
CA LEU A 36 -23.50 -5.29 2.07
C LEU A 36 -22.97 -3.90 2.41
N GLN A 37 -23.84 -2.94 2.77
CA GLN A 37 -23.41 -1.61 3.21
C GLN A 37 -22.63 -1.67 4.51
N ARG A 38 -23.05 -2.50 5.48
CA ARG A 38 -22.30 -2.74 6.72
C ARG A 38 -20.94 -3.37 6.42
N GLY A 39 -20.90 -4.39 5.57
CA GLY A 39 -19.66 -5.04 5.15
C GLY A 39 -18.70 -4.08 4.44
N LEU A 40 -19.22 -3.22 3.56
CA LEU A 40 -18.41 -2.21 2.86
C LEU A 40 -17.80 -1.21 3.83
N ALA A 41 -18.57 -0.67 4.77
CA ALA A 41 -18.06 0.27 5.77
C ALA A 41 -16.94 -0.34 6.65
N ALA A 42 -17.09 -1.60 7.05
CA ALA A 42 -16.07 -2.34 7.80
C ALA A 42 -14.80 -2.57 6.95
N ALA A 43 -14.95 -2.93 5.68
CA ALA A 43 -13.82 -3.12 4.76
C ALA A 43 -13.05 -1.82 4.50
N GLU A 44 -13.74 -0.70 4.29
CA GLU A 44 -13.12 0.61 4.11
C GLU A 44 -12.42 1.11 5.38
N ALA A 45 -12.94 0.78 6.56
CA ALA A 45 -12.24 1.02 7.82
C ALA A 45 -10.97 0.16 7.93
N ALA A 46 -11.01 -1.11 7.50
CA ALA A 46 -9.83 -1.97 7.47
C ALA A 46 -8.74 -1.43 6.54
N VAL A 47 -9.10 -1.00 5.32
CA VAL A 47 -8.14 -0.40 4.37
C VAL A 47 -7.52 0.89 4.91
N ARG A 48 -8.27 1.70 5.65
CA ARG A 48 -7.73 2.92 6.29
C ARG A 48 -6.74 2.62 7.41
N ASP A 49 -6.94 1.51 8.12
CA ASP A 49 -6.04 1.08 9.21
C ASP A 49 -4.80 0.34 8.68
N ASP A 50 -4.93 -0.39 7.57
CA ASP A 50 -3.83 -1.01 6.83
C ASP A 50 -4.12 -1.02 5.31
N GLU A 51 -3.52 -0.09 4.58
CA GLU A 51 -3.68 0.03 3.13
C GLU A 51 -3.06 -1.15 2.36
N THR A 52 -2.24 -1.98 3.01
CA THR A 52 -1.57 -3.14 2.41
C THR A 52 -2.30 -4.46 2.64
N ASP A 53 -3.34 -4.46 3.48
CA ASP A 53 -4.10 -5.67 3.82
C ASP A 53 -4.92 -6.16 2.60
N ALA A 54 -4.47 -7.29 2.04
CA ALA A 54 -5.13 -7.92 0.89
C ALA A 54 -6.56 -8.39 1.19
N ALA A 55 -6.85 -8.83 2.41
CA ALA A 55 -8.19 -9.23 2.82
C ALA A 55 -9.12 -8.01 2.88
N ALA A 56 -8.62 -6.86 3.33
CA ALA A 56 -9.39 -5.62 3.37
C ALA A 56 -9.81 -5.17 1.97
N HIS A 57 -8.86 -5.16 1.02
CA HIS A 57 -9.14 -4.86 -0.39
C HIS A 57 -10.11 -5.85 -1.04
N PHE A 58 -9.95 -7.14 -0.74
CA PHE A 58 -10.89 -8.16 -1.21
C PHE A 58 -12.30 -7.93 -0.65
N ALA A 59 -12.42 -7.60 0.63
CA ALA A 59 -13.71 -7.32 1.25
C ALA A 59 -14.41 -6.11 0.64
N VAL A 60 -13.68 -5.03 0.32
CA VAL A 60 -14.22 -3.87 -0.42
C VAL A 60 -14.77 -4.33 -1.77
N PHE A 61 -13.95 -5.06 -2.54
CA PHE A 61 -14.34 -5.56 -3.86
C PHE A 61 -15.60 -6.44 -3.79
N CYS A 62 -15.66 -7.35 -2.83
CA CYS A 62 -16.77 -8.28 -2.66
C CYS A 62 -18.09 -7.53 -2.36
N ASN A 63 -18.08 -6.66 -1.35
CA ASN A 63 -19.27 -5.94 -0.91
C ASN A 63 -19.74 -4.93 -1.97
N LEU A 64 -18.83 -4.11 -2.50
CA LEU A 64 -19.14 -3.11 -3.51
C LEU A 64 -19.63 -3.75 -4.82
N GLY A 65 -18.98 -4.83 -5.27
CA GLY A 65 -19.38 -5.54 -6.48
C GLY A 65 -20.76 -6.20 -6.37
N LYS A 66 -21.19 -6.61 -5.16
CA LYS A 66 -22.57 -7.09 -4.93
C LYS A 66 -23.58 -5.95 -4.87
N LEU A 67 -23.24 -4.80 -4.26
CA LEU A 67 -24.09 -3.60 -4.27
C LEU A 67 -24.34 -3.11 -5.69
N MET A 68 -23.28 -3.00 -6.49
CA MET A 68 -23.40 -2.56 -7.88
C MET A 68 -24.27 -3.50 -8.72
N ARG A 69 -24.20 -4.81 -8.48
CA ARG A 69 -25.12 -5.78 -9.11
C ARG A 69 -26.57 -5.57 -8.67
N LEU A 70 -26.82 -5.26 -7.39
CA LEU A 70 -28.16 -4.91 -6.91
C LEU A 70 -28.70 -3.61 -7.52
N ASP A 71 -27.82 -2.67 -7.83
CA ASP A 71 -28.15 -1.42 -8.50
C ASP A 71 -28.36 -1.59 -10.03
N GLY A 72 -28.25 -2.82 -10.55
CA GLY A 72 -28.40 -3.12 -11.98
C GLY A 72 -27.15 -2.82 -12.81
N VAL A 73 -26.03 -2.48 -12.19
CA VAL A 73 -24.76 -2.33 -12.91
C VAL A 73 -24.24 -3.71 -13.31
N SER A 74 -24.04 -3.89 -14.61
CA SER A 74 -23.51 -5.15 -15.13
C SER A 74 -22.10 -5.41 -14.60
N VAL A 75 -21.78 -6.68 -14.33
CA VAL A 75 -20.42 -7.10 -13.93
C VAL A 75 -19.39 -6.68 -15.00
N ALA A 76 -19.78 -6.69 -16.28
CA ALA A 76 -18.93 -6.25 -17.38
C ALA A 76 -18.59 -4.75 -17.29
N SER A 77 -19.56 -3.91 -16.91
CA SER A 77 -19.35 -2.46 -16.68
C SER A 77 -18.39 -2.23 -15.51
N PHE A 78 -18.52 -3.01 -14.43
CA PHE A 78 -17.62 -2.93 -13.28
C PHE A 78 -16.18 -3.36 -13.60
N VAL A 79 -16.01 -4.46 -14.36
CA VAL A 79 -14.71 -4.92 -14.84
C VAL A 79 -14.06 -3.87 -15.75
N SER A 80 -14.85 -3.26 -16.64
CA SER A 80 -14.40 -2.20 -17.54
C SER A 80 -13.95 -0.96 -16.77
N LEU A 81 -14.68 -0.58 -15.71
CA LEU A 81 -14.30 0.50 -14.81
C LEU A 81 -13.00 0.20 -14.07
N GLY A 82 -12.81 -1.04 -13.58
CA GLY A 82 -11.56 -1.48 -12.98
C GLY A 82 -10.38 -1.43 -13.95
N ARG A 83 -10.59 -1.77 -15.23
CA ARG A 83 -9.58 -1.62 -16.29
C ARG A 83 -9.24 -0.16 -16.55
N LEU A 84 -10.24 0.72 -16.63
CA LEU A 84 -10.05 2.16 -16.81
C LEU A 84 -9.26 2.77 -15.65
N ARG A 85 -9.62 2.43 -14.40
CA ARG A 85 -8.93 2.94 -13.20
C ARG A 85 -7.48 2.49 -13.16
N ARG A 86 -7.17 1.23 -13.54
CA ARG A 86 -5.79 0.75 -13.68
C ARG A 86 -4.99 1.55 -14.71
N GLU A 87 -5.57 1.94 -15.84
CA GLU A 87 -4.87 2.77 -16.85
C GLU A 87 -4.56 4.17 -16.31
N ILE A 88 -5.52 4.76 -15.60
CA ILE A 88 -5.36 6.04 -14.91
C ILE A 88 -4.25 5.96 -13.86
N ASP A 89 -4.24 4.91 -13.05
CA ASP A 89 -3.23 4.71 -12.01
C ASP A 89 -1.83 4.44 -12.58
N ARG A 90 -1.72 3.71 -13.70
CA ARG A 90 -0.45 3.57 -14.45
C ARG A 90 0.05 4.90 -15.01
N THR A 91 -0.88 5.78 -15.42
CA THR A 91 -0.53 7.13 -15.87
C THR A 91 -0.05 8.00 -14.70
N ARG A 92 -0.63 7.81 -13.50
CA ARG A 92 -0.26 8.53 -12.27
C ARG A 92 1.02 8.02 -11.62
N SER A 93 1.29 6.71 -11.64
CA SER A 93 2.53 6.15 -11.09
C SER A 93 3.79 6.63 -11.84
N ARG A 94 3.64 7.03 -13.11
CA ARG A 94 4.69 7.72 -13.89
C ARG A 94 4.97 9.17 -13.46
N ARG A 95 4.16 9.77 -12.58
CA ARG A 95 4.40 11.08 -11.95
C ARG A 95 4.77 10.95 -10.47
N ARG A 96 5.61 9.98 -10.08
CA ARG A 96 6.37 10.14 -8.83
C ARG A 96 7.50 11.13 -9.09
N SER A 97 7.27 12.36 -8.67
CA SER A 97 8.26 13.44 -8.63
C SER A 97 9.59 12.90 -8.12
N THR A 98 10.61 13.00 -8.97
CA THR A 98 12.00 12.93 -8.59
C THR A 98 12.26 14.02 -7.56
N ARG A 99 12.22 13.67 -6.27
CA ARG A 99 12.91 14.46 -5.25
C ARG A 99 14.40 14.18 -5.45
N VAL A 100 15.00 14.81 -6.47
CA VAL A 100 16.45 14.88 -6.62
C VAL A 100 16.95 15.56 -5.36
N ALA A 101 17.79 14.86 -4.60
CA ALA A 101 18.63 15.47 -3.59
C ALA A 101 19.51 16.52 -4.30
N ALA A 102 19.06 17.77 -4.27
CA ALA A 102 19.82 18.91 -4.77
C ALA A 102 20.16 19.80 -3.58
N SER A 103 21.31 19.55 -2.97
CA SER A 103 22.13 20.62 -2.41
C SER A 103 23.59 20.17 -2.38
N ALA A 104 24.36 20.85 -3.23
CA ALA A 104 25.80 21.05 -3.17
C ALA A 104 26.72 19.83 -3.33
N ARG A 105 27.00 19.49 -4.59
CA ARG A 105 28.39 19.28 -5.01
C ARG A 105 29.11 20.63 -4.88
N CYS A 106 30.16 20.71 -4.06
CA CYS A 106 31.20 21.70 -4.28
C CYS A 106 32.30 21.09 -5.18
N PRO A 107 32.77 21.84 -6.18
CA PRO A 107 33.70 21.36 -7.20
C PRO A 107 35.13 21.27 -6.70
N SER A 108 35.84 20.32 -7.29
CA SER A 108 37.30 20.17 -7.32
C SER A 108 38.04 21.51 -7.44
N THR A 109 38.85 21.84 -6.44
CA THR A 109 39.92 22.87 -6.57
C THR A 109 41.23 22.26 -6.09
N PRO A 110 42.31 22.27 -6.88
CA PRO A 110 43.62 21.80 -6.45
C PRO A 110 44.36 22.97 -5.82
N LEU A 111 44.43 23.02 -4.49
CA LEU A 111 45.37 23.89 -3.78
C LEU A 111 46.44 23.04 -3.12
N ARG A 112 47.55 23.02 -3.85
CA ARG A 112 48.88 22.58 -3.47
C ARG A 112 49.31 23.30 -2.18
N ALA A 113 49.02 22.70 -1.03
CA ALA A 113 49.58 23.11 0.25
C ALA A 113 50.55 22.03 0.71
N THR A 114 51.83 22.39 0.66
CA THR A 114 52.97 21.64 1.18
C THR A 114 52.75 21.29 2.66
N CYS A 115 52.50 20.01 2.97
CA CYS A 115 52.76 19.49 4.31
C CYS A 115 54.03 18.63 4.24
N ARG A 116 55.16 19.34 4.28
CA ARG A 116 56.51 18.81 4.32
C ARG A 116 56.83 18.47 5.78
N THR A 117 56.30 17.36 6.29
CA THR A 117 56.77 16.78 7.56
C THR A 117 56.44 15.29 7.59
N ARG A 118 57.51 14.51 7.80
CA ARG A 118 57.57 13.06 7.87
C ARG A 118 56.50 12.51 8.81
N LEU A 119 55.65 11.60 8.33
CA LEU A 119 55.02 10.51 9.10
C LEU A 119 54.31 9.57 8.09
N PRO A 120 54.53 8.25 8.15
CA PRO A 120 53.92 7.29 7.21
C PRO A 120 52.44 7.07 7.52
N CYS A 121 51.63 6.96 6.47
CA CYS A 121 50.25 6.45 6.53
C CYS A 121 50.22 5.07 7.20
N PRO A 122 49.32 4.82 8.16
CA PRO A 122 49.12 3.48 8.69
C PRO A 122 48.51 2.59 7.60
N ALA A 123 49.24 1.53 7.26
CA ALA A 123 48.79 0.46 6.38
C ALA A 123 47.62 -0.30 7.03
N ARG A 124 46.64 -0.67 6.19
CA ARG A 124 45.62 -1.68 6.50
C ARG A 124 46.29 -3.00 6.92
N SER A 125 45.78 -3.61 7.98
CA SER A 125 46.00 -5.03 8.27
C SER A 125 44.64 -5.70 8.45
N ASP A 126 44.26 -6.46 7.43
CA ASP A 126 43.25 -7.52 7.51
C ASP A 126 43.82 -8.67 8.34
N THR A 127 43.21 -8.98 9.48
CA THR A 127 43.38 -10.28 10.15
C THR A 127 42.14 -10.64 10.97
N GLY A 128 41.55 -11.80 10.64
CA GLY A 128 40.99 -12.71 11.63
C GLY A 128 39.48 -12.68 11.84
N CYS A 129 38.75 -13.39 10.98
CA CYS A 129 37.55 -14.11 11.40
C CYS A 129 38.03 -15.38 12.09
N ASP A 130 37.59 -15.64 13.32
CA ASP A 130 37.84 -16.88 14.04
C ASP A 130 36.50 -17.44 14.56
N ARG A 131 36.34 -18.75 14.35
CA ARG A 131 35.21 -19.67 14.57
C ARG A 131 34.14 -19.81 13.48
#